data_AF-A0A7X9L8B4-F1
#
_entry.id   AF-A0A7X9L8B4-F1
#
_cell.length_a   1.000
_cell.length_b   1.000
_cell.length_c   1.000
_cell.angle_alpha   90.00
_cell.angle_beta   90.00
_cell.angle_gamma   90.00
#
_symmetry.space_group_name_H-M   'P 1'
#
loop_
_entity.id
_entity.type
_entity.pdbx_description
1 polymer ?
#
loop_
_entity_poly.entity_id
_entity_poly.type
_entity_poly.pdbx_seq_one_letter_code
_entity_poly.pdbx_strand_id
1 'polypeptide(L)'
;MPRRVALPGAQELFRATDPVADAGLRHSGRVKHDEKITVYVSAAELLALEQARLNLRALHGIAVDRGRIVRAAVALAVADLDANGEESDLIRQLDAS
;
A
#
# COMPACT_ATOMS: atom_id res chain seq x y z
N MET A 1 -26.77 39.48 27.64
CA MET A 1 -26.92 39.73 26.19
C MET A 1 -26.43 38.50 25.43
N PRO A 2 -27.30 37.68 24.82
CA PRO A 2 -26.83 36.50 24.10
C PRO A 2 -26.17 36.93 22.78
N ARG A 3 -24.90 36.56 22.57
CA ARG A 3 -24.21 36.75 21.28
C ARG A 3 -24.82 35.80 20.26
N ARG A 4 -25.42 36.35 19.21
CA ARG A 4 -25.82 35.58 18.02
C ARG A 4 -24.55 35.12 17.31
N VAL A 5 -24.34 33.81 17.25
CA VAL A 5 -23.31 33.20 16.40
C VAL A 5 -23.85 33.19 14.97
N ALA A 6 -23.13 33.82 14.04
CA ALA A 6 -23.45 33.75 12.63
C ALA A 6 -23.10 32.33 12.14
N LEU A 7 -24.10 31.61 11.65
CA LEU A 7 -23.88 30.32 10.98
C LEU A 7 -23.43 30.58 9.53
N PRO A 8 -22.48 29.79 9.03
CA PRO A 8 -22.03 29.89 7.64
C PRO A 8 -23.21 29.71 6.68
N GLY A 9 -23.26 30.54 5.64
CA GLY A 9 -24.32 30.48 4.64
C GLY A 9 -24.20 29.22 3.77
N ALA A 10 -25.29 28.83 3.10
CA ALA A 10 -25.29 27.66 2.20
C ALA A 10 -24.19 27.74 1.13
N GLN A 11 -23.85 28.94 0.67
CA GLN A 11 -22.79 29.18 -0.32
C GLN A 11 -21.39 28.82 0.21
N GLU A 12 -21.16 28.91 1.52
CA GLU A 12 -19.90 28.51 2.16
C GLU A 12 -19.83 26.99 2.35
N LEU A 13 -20.98 26.34 2.58
CA LEU A 13 -21.09 24.88 2.65
C LEU A 13 -20.86 24.20 1.30
N PHE A 14 -21.26 24.86 0.21
CA PHE A 14 -21.12 24.34 -1.16
C PHE A 14 -19.99 25.01 -1.95
N ARG A 15 -19.08 25.73 -1.26
CA ARG A 15 -17.92 26.32 -1.94
C ARG A 15 -17.07 25.19 -2.51
N ALA A 16 -16.83 25.24 -3.81
CA ALA A 16 -15.86 24.37 -4.47
C ALA A 16 -14.49 24.62 -3.83
N THR A 17 -13.94 23.60 -3.17
CA THR A 17 -12.53 23.55 -2.82
C THR A 17 -11.75 23.39 -4.12
N ASP A 18 -11.20 24.49 -4.64
CA ASP A 18 -10.14 24.38 -5.63
C ASP A 18 -9.05 23.49 -5.03
N PRO A 19 -8.62 22.42 -5.73
CA PRO A 19 -7.52 21.61 -5.24
C PRO A 19 -6.32 22.53 -5.14
N VAL A 20 -5.91 22.86 -3.91
CA VAL A 20 -4.58 23.40 -3.65
C VAL A 20 -3.64 22.43 -4.34
N ALA A 21 -2.96 22.90 -5.37
CA ALA A 21 -2.07 22.07 -6.18
C ALA A 21 -1.16 21.30 -5.25
N ASP A 22 -1.44 20.00 -5.13
CA ASP A 22 -0.79 19.09 -4.21
C ASP A 22 0.70 19.13 -4.54
N ALA A 23 1.47 19.72 -3.65
CA ALA A 23 2.90 19.88 -3.82
C ALA A 23 3.56 18.50 -3.76
N GLY A 24 3.65 17.84 -4.91
CA GLY A 24 4.65 16.82 -5.18
C GLY A 24 4.53 15.51 -4.39
N LEU A 25 3.34 15.10 -3.93
CA LEU A 25 3.15 13.68 -3.63
C LEU A 25 3.16 12.94 -4.96
N ARG A 26 4.36 12.50 -5.36
CA ARG A 26 4.57 11.56 -6.46
C ARG A 26 3.73 10.33 -6.14
N HIS A 27 2.49 10.31 -6.62
CA HIS A 27 1.64 9.16 -6.52
C HIS A 27 2.37 8.08 -7.32
N SER A 28 2.96 7.12 -6.60
CA SER A 28 3.52 5.91 -7.20
C SER A 28 2.49 5.43 -8.21
N GLY A 29 2.84 5.48 -9.50
CA GLY A 29 1.90 5.22 -10.59
C GLY A 29 1.17 3.93 -10.33
N ARG A 30 -0.16 3.98 -10.35
CA ARG A 30 -0.99 2.78 -10.28
C ARG A 30 -0.80 2.03 -11.59
N VAL A 31 -0.01 0.96 -11.56
CA VAL A 31 0.13 0.04 -12.68
C VAL A 31 -1.18 -0.74 -12.82
N LYS A 32 -1.77 -0.73 -14.02
CA LYS A 32 -2.93 -1.57 -14.32
C LYS A 32 -2.45 -3.01 -14.48
N HIS A 33 -3.07 -3.92 -13.74
CA HIS A 33 -2.89 -5.36 -13.91
C HIS A 33 -4.22 -5.93 -14.39
N ASP A 34 -4.18 -6.72 -15.46
CA ASP A 34 -5.38 -7.32 -16.06
C ASP A 34 -5.80 -8.61 -15.34
N GLU A 35 -4.86 -9.27 -14.66
CA GLU A 35 -5.08 -10.49 -13.89
C GLU A 35 -5.05 -10.23 -12.38
N LYS A 36 -5.85 -10.99 -11.63
CA LYS A 36 -5.96 -10.90 -10.16
C LYS A 36 -5.83 -12.27 -9.53
N ILE A 37 -4.93 -12.38 -8.56
CA ILE A 37 -4.87 -13.47 -7.59
C ILE A 37 -5.54 -13.05 -6.28
N THR A 38 -6.16 -13.99 -5.56
CA THR A 38 -6.72 -13.75 -4.23
C THR A 38 -6.06 -14.72 -3.26
N VAL A 39 -5.56 -14.20 -2.13
CA VAL A 39 -4.85 -14.99 -1.12
C VAL A 39 -5.54 -14.82 0.22
N TYR A 40 -5.76 -15.94 0.91
CA TYR A 40 -6.21 -15.94 2.29
C TYR A 40 -5.00 -15.89 3.20
N VAL A 41 -5.05 -15.01 4.20
CA VAL A 41 -3.99 -14.84 5.20
C VAL A 41 -4.62 -14.86 6.58
N SER A 42 -3.86 -15.32 7.56
CA SER A 42 -4.22 -15.20 8.96
C SER A 42 -4.21 -13.74 9.41
N ALA A 43 -4.85 -13.46 10.56
CA ALA A 43 -4.82 -12.13 11.16
C ALA A 43 -3.39 -11.69 11.53
N ALA A 44 -2.55 -12.63 11.95
CA ALA A 44 -1.15 -12.35 12.31
C ALA A 44 -0.32 -11.93 11.09
N GLU A 45 -0.48 -12.62 9.96
CA GLU A 45 0.22 -12.29 8.71
C GLU A 45 -0.26 -10.94 8.15
N LEU A 46 -1.57 -10.65 8.21
CA LEU A 46 -2.08 -9.35 7.79
C LEU A 46 -1.50 -8.21 8.64
N LEU A 47 -1.38 -8.41 9.95
CA LEU A 47 -0.77 -7.43 10.85
C LEU A 47 0.72 -7.23 10.55
N ALA A 48 1.46 -8.31 10.30
CA ALA A 48 2.87 -8.25 9.92
C ALA A 48 3.07 -7.47 8.61
N LEU A 49 2.19 -7.69 7.62
CA LEU A 49 2.21 -6.96 6.35
C LEU A 49 1.96 -5.46 6.53
N GLU A 50 1.01 -5.09 7.40
CA GLU A 50 0.75 -3.68 7.71
C GLU A 50 1.90 -3.01 8.45
N GLN A 51 2.51 -3.70 9.41
CA GLN A 51 3.68 -3.20 10.10
C GLN A 51 4.84 -2.97 9.12
N ALA A 52 5.09 -3.91 8.21
CA ALA A 52 6.10 -3.76 7.16
C ALA A 52 5.80 -2.54 6.27
N ARG A 53 4.55 -2.34 5.86
CA ARG A 53 4.12 -1.18 5.07
C ARG A 53 4.39 0.15 5.80
N LEU A 54 4.09 0.22 7.09
CA LEU A 54 4.37 1.41 7.91
C LEU A 54 5.87 1.65 8.07
N ASN A 55 6.66 0.59 8.31
CA ASN A 55 8.12 0.67 8.44
C ASN A 55 8.77 1.17 7.14
N LEU A 56 8.35 0.67 5.98
CA LEU A 56 8.82 1.14 4.67
C LEU A 56 8.62 2.65 4.49
N ARG A 57 7.45 3.16 4.91
CA ARG A 57 7.17 4.59 4.86
C ARG A 57 8.00 5.39 5.87
N ALA A 58 8.08 4.93 7.11
CA ALA A 58 8.73 5.65 8.19
C ALA A 58 10.27 5.68 8.05
N LEU A 59 10.88 4.55 7.69
CA LEU A 59 12.33 4.39 7.67
C LEU A 59 12.94 4.69 6.31
N HIS A 60 12.21 4.43 5.22
CA HIS A 60 12.74 4.56 3.86
C HIS A 60 11.99 5.59 3.00
N GLY A 61 10.94 6.24 3.52
CA GLY A 61 10.12 7.18 2.76
C GLY A 61 9.32 6.53 1.62
N ILE A 62 9.20 5.19 1.61
CA ILE A 62 8.60 4.42 0.52
C ILE A 62 7.10 4.24 0.81
N ALA A 63 6.25 4.97 0.08
CA ALA A 63 4.80 4.84 0.15
C ALA A 63 4.30 3.75 -0.81
N VAL A 64 3.79 2.64 -0.25
CA VAL A 64 3.30 1.47 -1.02
C VAL A 64 2.01 0.92 -0.42
N ASP A 65 1.24 0.21 -1.24
CA ASP A 65 0.09 -0.58 -0.83
C ASP A 65 0.46 -2.06 -0.62
N ARG A 66 -0.48 -2.84 -0.06
CA ARG A 66 -0.32 -4.29 0.18
C ARG A 66 0.01 -5.05 -1.10
N GLY A 67 -0.70 -4.76 -2.19
CA GLY A 67 -0.54 -5.46 -3.45
C GLY A 67 0.84 -5.23 -4.06
N ARG A 68 1.39 -4.01 -3.93
CA ARG A 68 2.75 -3.72 -4.35
C ARG A 68 3.80 -4.48 -3.54
N ILE A 69 3.62 -4.63 -2.23
CA ILE A 69 4.51 -5.46 -1.40
C ILE A 69 4.44 -6.93 -1.83
N VAL A 70 3.22 -7.49 -1.94
CA VAL A 70 3.02 -8.89 -2.33
C VAL A 70 3.61 -9.16 -3.72
N ARG A 71 3.37 -8.30 -4.71
CA ARG A 71 3.96 -8.45 -6.04
C ARG A 71 5.49 -8.39 -6.03
N ALA A 72 6.09 -7.51 -5.22
CA ALA A 72 7.54 -7.44 -5.09
C ALA A 72 8.11 -8.72 -4.47
N ALA A 73 7.47 -9.26 -3.43
CA ALA A 73 7.86 -10.52 -2.80
C ALA A 73 7.75 -11.69 -3.78
N VAL A 74 6.67 -11.79 -4.55
CA VAL A 74 6.50 -12.82 -5.59
C VAL A 74 7.58 -12.70 -6.66
N ALA A 75 7.86 -11.49 -7.15
CA ALA A 75 8.90 -11.28 -8.15
C ALA A 75 10.30 -11.69 -7.65
N LEU A 76 10.62 -11.40 -6.38
CA LEU A 76 11.87 -11.84 -5.75
C LEU A 76 11.94 -13.37 -5.64
N ALA A 77 10.86 -14.03 -5.24
CA ALA A 77 10.80 -15.48 -5.13
C ALA A 77 10.94 -16.19 -6.47
N VAL A 78 10.31 -15.66 -7.53
CA VAL A 78 10.46 -16.20 -8.89
C VAL A 78 11.87 -16.00 -9.40
N ALA A 79 12.46 -14.81 -9.19
CA ALA A 79 13.84 -14.55 -9.60
C ALA A 79 14.85 -15.44 -8.87
N ASP A 80 14.62 -15.73 -7.59
CA ASP A 80 15.42 -16.67 -6.80
C ASP A 80 15.33 -18.11 -7.35
N LEU A 81 14.11 -18.57 -7.66
CA LEU A 81 13.89 -19.87 -8.29
C LEU A 81 14.58 -19.96 -9.66
N ASP A 82 14.48 -18.93 -10.49
CA ASP A 82 15.11 -18.90 -11.81
C ASP A 82 16.65 -18.92 -11.71
N ALA A 83 17.21 -18.25 -10.70
CA ALA A 83 18.65 -18.14 -10.52
C ALA A 83 19.29 -19.39 -9.85
N ASN A 84 18.60 -19.96 -8.86
CA ASN A 84 19.16 -21.00 -7.98
C ASN A 84 18.52 -22.38 -8.18
N GLY A 85 17.42 -22.47 -8.93
CA GLY A 85 16.73 -23.73 -9.20
C GLY A 85 16.32 -24.45 -7.92
N GLU A 86 16.72 -25.72 -7.81
CA GLU A 86 16.40 -26.61 -6.68
C GLU A 86 16.92 -26.10 -5.33
N GLU A 87 17.94 -25.23 -5.32
CA GLU A 87 18.52 -24.69 -4.08
C GLU A 87 17.84 -23.39 -3.60
N SER A 88 16.83 -22.90 -4.33
CA SER A 88 16.10 -21.67 -4.01
C SER A 88 15.52 -21.65 -2.59
N ASP A 89 15.50 -20.46 -1.98
CA ASP A 89 14.84 -20.22 -0.70
C ASP A 89 13.34 -20.54 -0.81
N LEU A 90 12.74 -20.30 -1.98
CA LEU A 90 11.33 -20.60 -2.23
C LEU A 90 11.01 -22.09 -2.05
N ILE A 91 11.80 -23.00 -2.64
CA ILE A 91 11.60 -24.45 -2.48
C ILE A 91 11.78 -24.85 -1.02
N ARG A 92 12.86 -24.39 -0.37
CA ARG A 92 13.13 -24.70 1.05
C ARG A 92 11.99 -24.27 1.96
N GLN A 93 11.37 -23.11 1.71
CA GLN A 93 10.24 -22.63 2.49
C GLN A 93 8.97 -23.47 2.28
N LEU A 94 8.71 -23.91 1.05
CA LEU A 94 7.52 -24.70 0.71
C LEU A 94 7.63 -26.16 1.16
N ASP A 95 8.84 -26.74 1.18
CA ASP A 95 9.06 -28.10 1.70
C ASP A 95 8.99 -28.16 3.23
N ALA A 96 9.31 -27.06 3.92
CA ALA A 96 9.26 -26.98 5.38
C ALA A 96 7.87 -26.64 5.95
N SER A 97 6.90 -26.30 5.09
CA SER A 97 5.54 -25.88 5.44
C SER A 97 4.55 -27.04 5.39
#